data_AF-A0A7U7J6A6-F1
#
_entry.id   AF-A0A7U7J6A6-F1
#
_cell.length_a   1.000
_cell.length_b   1.000
_cell.length_c   1.000
_cell.angle_alpha   90.00
_cell.angle_beta   90.00
_cell.angle_gamma   90.00
#
_symmetry.space_group_name_H-M   'P 1'
#
loop_
_entity.id
_entity.type
_entity.pdbx_description
1 polymer ?
#
loop_
_entity_poly.entity_id
_entity_poly.type
_entity_poly.pdbx_seq_one_letter_code
_entity_poly.pdbx_strand_id
1 'polypeptide(L)'
;MIKLSFSRDRELLVDTEVQDGLERYFKKVGAEVVIFDNLSSLCNGIDENSSLDQEKYLVWFKKLRIKGLVVLYVDHKGKDARRTGPRGASKKEDWVSTSMDLIPYGKKAQADFTIKVTKCRGQRPSQEDIHVRLKPNVFPMEWEIMGKETVETELDLQVCLLQLLAEGKDLTQNQLAGHSNTSQSTVSRNLKTLIGDGYLNKNHQLTLKGKEFLKKKH
;
A
#
# COMPACT_ATOMS: atom_id res chain seq x y z
N MET A 1 -12.84 2.54 4.82
CA MET A 1 -12.54 1.35 3.99
C MET A 1 -13.80 0.50 3.90
N ILE A 2 -14.28 0.20 2.70
CA ILE A 2 -15.50 -0.61 2.48
C ILE A 2 -15.09 -1.89 1.77
N LYS A 3 -15.36 -3.05 2.38
CA LYS A 3 -15.18 -4.38 1.77
C LYS A 3 -16.55 -4.87 1.27
N LEU A 4 -16.64 -5.23 0.00
CA LEU A 4 -17.84 -5.80 -0.59
C LEU A 4 -17.67 -7.32 -0.76
N SER A 5 -18.63 -8.11 -0.28
CA SER A 5 -18.75 -9.55 -0.55
C SER A 5 -20.17 -9.84 -0.99
N PHE A 6 -20.35 -10.41 -2.19
CA PHE A 6 -21.67 -10.73 -2.74
C PHE A 6 -22.08 -12.14 -2.31
N SER A 7 -23.34 -12.30 -1.88
CA SER A 7 -23.94 -13.63 -1.67
C SER A 7 -24.26 -14.28 -3.01
N ARG A 8 -24.21 -15.61 -3.07
CA ARG A 8 -24.21 -16.46 -4.29
C ARG A 8 -25.39 -16.32 -5.26
N ASP A 9 -26.33 -15.40 -5.06
CA ASP A 9 -27.52 -15.27 -5.89
C ASP A 9 -27.54 -13.95 -6.68
N ARG A 10 -27.31 -14.10 -8.00
CA ARG A 10 -27.78 -13.28 -9.13
C ARG A 10 -27.30 -11.86 -9.38
N GLU A 11 -26.58 -11.20 -8.49
CA GLU A 11 -26.04 -9.86 -8.77
C GLU A 11 -24.55 -9.91 -9.08
N LEU A 12 -24.19 -9.74 -10.35
CA LEU A 12 -22.81 -9.72 -10.79
C LEU A 12 -22.33 -8.28 -10.96
N LEU A 13 -21.04 -8.05 -10.73
CA LEU A 13 -20.43 -6.75 -10.93
C LEU A 13 -20.50 -6.27 -12.39
N VAL A 14 -20.77 -7.16 -13.32
CA VAL A 14 -20.96 -6.84 -14.75
C VAL A 14 -22.35 -6.30 -15.06
N ASP A 15 -23.31 -6.43 -14.14
CA ASP A 15 -24.67 -5.95 -14.32
C ASP A 15 -24.73 -4.44 -14.07
N THR A 16 -25.27 -3.70 -15.04
CA THR A 16 -25.30 -2.23 -14.97
C THR A 16 -26.12 -1.72 -13.79
N GLU A 17 -27.22 -2.40 -13.42
CA GLU A 17 -28.04 -2.02 -12.27
C GLU A 17 -27.25 -2.12 -10.95
N VAL A 18 -26.45 -3.17 -10.79
CA VAL A 18 -25.55 -3.37 -9.64
C VAL A 18 -24.50 -2.28 -9.61
N GLN A 19 -23.86 -2.01 -10.76
CA GLN A 19 -22.87 -0.93 -10.90
C GLN A 19 -23.45 0.43 -10.49
N ASP A 20 -24.63 0.78 -10.99
CA ASP A 20 -25.31 2.05 -10.67
C ASP A 20 -25.70 2.13 -9.19
N GLY A 21 -26.17 1.02 -8.61
CA GLY A 21 -26.49 0.91 -7.18
C GLY A 21 -25.26 1.16 -6.31
N LEU A 22 -24.15 0.52 -6.65
CA LEU A 22 -22.86 0.71 -5.98
C LEU A 22 -22.36 2.15 -6.11
N GLU A 23 -22.45 2.75 -7.29
CA GLU A 23 -22.06 4.15 -7.48
C GLU A 23 -22.86 5.11 -6.59
N ARG A 24 -24.18 4.92 -6.49
CA ARG A 24 -25.04 5.69 -5.57
C ARG A 24 -24.60 5.49 -4.12
N TYR A 25 -24.30 4.25 -3.74
CA TYR A 25 -23.84 3.93 -2.41
C TYR A 25 -22.48 4.58 -2.09
N PHE A 26 -21.49 4.47 -2.99
CA PHE A 26 -20.17 5.08 -2.84
C PHE A 26 -20.26 6.60 -2.65
N LYS A 27 -21.13 7.26 -3.43
CA LYS A 27 -21.40 8.69 -3.26
C LYS A 27 -22.04 8.99 -1.91
N LYS A 28 -23.05 8.21 -1.50
CA LYS A 28 -23.78 8.40 -0.23
C LYS A 28 -22.84 8.31 0.98
N VAL A 29 -21.88 7.41 0.95
CA VAL A 29 -20.92 7.20 2.06
C VAL A 29 -19.64 8.02 1.92
N GLY A 30 -19.49 8.81 0.86
CA GLY A 30 -18.28 9.61 0.61
C GLY A 30 -17.02 8.76 0.39
N ALA A 31 -17.13 7.65 -0.33
CA ALA A 31 -16.00 6.76 -0.55
C ALA A 31 -14.95 7.39 -1.48
N GLU A 32 -13.70 7.41 -1.04
CA GLU A 32 -12.53 7.81 -1.84
C GLU A 32 -11.78 6.60 -2.41
N VAL A 33 -11.90 5.44 -1.75
CA VAL A 33 -11.25 4.18 -2.11
C VAL A 33 -12.27 3.05 -2.11
N VAL A 34 -12.31 2.28 -3.19
CA VAL A 34 -13.15 1.09 -3.34
C VAL A 34 -12.29 -0.14 -3.62
N ILE A 35 -12.56 -1.23 -2.88
CA ILE A 35 -11.79 -2.47 -2.95
C ILE A 35 -12.72 -3.61 -3.37
N PHE A 36 -12.39 -4.28 -4.47
CA PHE A 36 -13.09 -5.43 -5.02
C PHE A 36 -12.30 -6.73 -4.74
N ASP A 37 -12.76 -7.57 -3.83
CA ASP A 37 -12.06 -8.77 -3.36
C ASP A 37 -12.97 -10.02 -3.41
N ASN A 38 -12.87 -10.93 -4.38
CA ASN A 38 -12.00 -10.92 -5.56
C ASN A 38 -12.82 -10.85 -6.87
N LEU A 39 -12.21 -10.41 -7.97
CA LEU A 39 -12.90 -10.24 -9.24
C LEU A 39 -13.58 -11.52 -9.75
N SER A 40 -12.92 -12.68 -9.64
CA SER A 40 -13.52 -13.95 -10.08
C SER A 40 -14.85 -14.26 -9.37
N SER A 41 -14.97 -13.93 -8.09
CA SER A 41 -16.21 -14.13 -7.33
C SER A 41 -17.27 -13.09 -7.66
N LEU A 42 -16.85 -11.86 -7.92
CA LEU A 42 -17.72 -10.72 -8.24
C LEU A 42 -18.27 -10.75 -9.67
N CYS A 43 -17.54 -11.37 -10.59
CA CYS A 43 -17.87 -11.47 -12.00
C CYS A 43 -18.22 -12.91 -12.41
N ASN A 44 -18.67 -13.75 -11.47
CA ASN A 44 -18.98 -15.15 -11.74
C ASN A 44 -19.96 -15.30 -12.92
N GLY A 45 -19.63 -16.11 -13.93
CA GLY A 45 -20.50 -16.32 -15.11
C GLY A 45 -20.10 -15.56 -16.37
N ILE A 46 -19.04 -14.75 -16.33
CA ILE A 46 -18.38 -14.25 -17.55
C ILE A 46 -17.21 -15.14 -17.98
N ASP A 47 -16.88 -15.15 -19.26
CA ASP A 47 -15.65 -15.81 -19.72
C ASP A 47 -14.43 -14.94 -19.37
N GLU A 48 -13.66 -15.38 -18.36
CA GLU A 48 -12.43 -14.70 -17.94
C GLU A 48 -11.38 -14.60 -19.06
N ASN A 49 -11.46 -15.40 -20.13
CA ASN A 49 -10.57 -15.33 -21.28
C ASN A 49 -11.09 -14.39 -22.38
N SER A 50 -12.34 -13.96 -22.30
CA SER A 50 -12.96 -13.06 -23.27
C SER A 50 -12.66 -11.60 -22.93
N SER A 51 -11.84 -10.97 -23.78
CA SER A 51 -11.57 -9.53 -23.71
C SER A 51 -12.84 -8.66 -23.79
N LEU A 52 -13.91 -9.16 -24.41
CA LEU A 52 -15.20 -8.46 -24.50
C LEU A 52 -15.96 -8.52 -23.18
N ASP A 53 -15.97 -9.68 -22.53
CA ASP A 53 -16.61 -9.84 -21.22
C ASP A 53 -15.88 -9.06 -20.15
N GLN A 54 -14.55 -9.06 -20.18
CA GLN A 54 -13.74 -8.26 -19.26
C GLN A 54 -14.00 -6.75 -19.39
N GLU A 55 -14.28 -6.29 -20.61
CA GLU A 55 -14.51 -4.86 -20.88
C GLU A 55 -15.71 -4.30 -20.12
N LYS A 56 -16.72 -5.13 -19.83
CA LYS A 56 -17.95 -4.75 -19.13
C LYS A 56 -17.66 -4.12 -17.76
N TYR A 57 -16.76 -4.71 -16.97
CA TYR A 57 -16.38 -4.14 -15.66
C TYR A 57 -15.17 -3.19 -15.76
N LEU A 58 -14.24 -3.39 -16.72
CA LEU A 58 -13.07 -2.52 -16.86
C LEU A 58 -13.45 -1.08 -17.27
N VAL A 59 -14.42 -0.93 -18.17
CA VAL A 59 -14.95 0.38 -18.55
C VAL A 59 -15.61 1.06 -17.34
N TRP A 60 -16.31 0.31 -16.51
CA TRP A 60 -16.91 0.83 -15.30
C TRP A 60 -15.85 1.29 -14.28
N PHE A 61 -14.80 0.50 -14.03
CA PHE A 61 -13.68 0.93 -13.18
C PHE A 61 -13.01 2.22 -13.68
N LYS A 62 -12.88 2.37 -15.01
CA LYS A 62 -12.40 3.63 -15.61
C LYS A 62 -13.33 4.80 -15.29
N LYS A 63 -14.65 4.61 -15.34
CA LYS A 63 -15.62 5.66 -14.95
C LYS A 63 -15.46 6.05 -13.48
N LEU A 64 -15.31 5.08 -12.58
CA LEU A 64 -15.08 5.35 -11.15
C LEU A 64 -13.82 6.18 -10.93
N ARG A 65 -12.73 5.84 -11.63
CA ARG A 65 -11.48 6.60 -11.57
C ARG A 65 -11.64 8.04 -12.08
N ILE A 66 -12.37 8.25 -13.17
CA ILE A 66 -12.66 9.60 -13.69
C ILE A 66 -13.45 10.42 -12.65
N LYS A 67 -14.31 9.77 -11.87
CA LYS A 67 -15.05 10.39 -10.75
C LYS A 67 -14.19 10.65 -9.50
N GLY A 68 -12.88 10.38 -9.55
CA GLY A 68 -11.94 10.64 -8.47
C GLY A 68 -11.76 9.50 -7.47
N LEU A 69 -12.38 8.33 -7.69
CA LEU A 69 -12.21 7.18 -6.79
C LEU A 69 -10.91 6.40 -7.11
N VAL A 70 -10.24 5.95 -6.06
CA VAL A 70 -9.19 4.92 -6.16
C VAL A 70 -9.87 3.56 -6.24
N VAL A 71 -9.60 2.82 -7.31
CA VAL A 71 -10.11 1.46 -7.52
C VAL A 71 -8.98 0.46 -7.32
N LEU A 72 -9.15 -0.43 -6.34
CA LEU A 72 -8.29 -1.58 -6.11
C LEU A 72 -9.11 -2.85 -6.31
N TYR A 73 -8.53 -3.84 -6.99
CA TYR A 73 -9.16 -5.14 -7.09
C TYR A 73 -8.14 -6.26 -6.87
N VAL A 74 -8.61 -7.36 -6.29
CA VAL A 74 -7.86 -8.58 -6.04
C VAL A 74 -8.28 -9.62 -7.06
N ASP A 75 -7.31 -10.31 -7.64
CA ASP A 75 -7.55 -11.37 -8.60
C ASP A 75 -6.60 -12.55 -8.35
N HIS A 76 -7.03 -13.73 -8.76
CA HIS A 76 -6.17 -14.90 -8.70
C HIS A 76 -5.12 -14.84 -9.82
N LYS A 77 -3.90 -15.26 -9.51
CA LYS A 77 -2.86 -15.45 -10.53
C LYS A 77 -3.22 -16.62 -11.45
N GLY A 78 -2.89 -16.50 -12.74
CA GLY A 78 -3.05 -17.61 -13.70
C GLY A 78 -2.22 -18.84 -13.30
N LYS A 79 -2.64 -20.04 -13.75
CA LYS A 79 -1.95 -21.31 -13.45
C LYS A 79 -0.64 -21.50 -14.23
N ASP A 80 -0.41 -20.73 -15.29
CA ASP A 80 0.78 -20.87 -16.12
C ASP A 80 1.94 -20.07 -15.52
N ALA A 81 2.99 -20.78 -15.07
CA ALA A 81 4.20 -20.17 -14.51
C ALA A 81 4.93 -19.24 -15.50
N ARG A 82 4.67 -19.37 -16.81
CA ARG A 82 5.22 -18.50 -17.86
C ARG A 82 4.40 -17.22 -18.06
N ARG A 83 3.18 -17.14 -17.54
CA ARG A 83 2.36 -15.93 -17.59
C ARG A 83 2.56 -15.12 -16.31
N THR A 84 3.06 -13.90 -16.47
CA THR A 84 3.02 -12.87 -15.41
C THR A 84 1.66 -12.18 -15.45
N GLY A 85 1.07 -11.87 -14.28
CA GLY A 85 -0.20 -11.15 -14.17
C GLY A 85 -1.44 -12.00 -13.80
N PRO A 86 -2.63 -11.37 -13.81
CA PRO A 86 -3.87 -11.96 -13.34
C PRO A 86 -4.38 -13.09 -14.25
N ARG A 87 -5.23 -13.95 -13.71
CA ARG A 87 -5.89 -15.02 -14.45
C ARG A 87 -6.79 -14.46 -15.57
N GLY A 88 -6.83 -15.16 -16.70
CA GLY A 88 -7.64 -14.77 -17.86
C GLY A 88 -6.86 -13.95 -18.89
N ALA A 89 -7.55 -13.13 -19.68
CA ALA A 89 -6.93 -12.27 -20.68
C ALA A 89 -6.14 -11.11 -20.04
N SER A 90 -5.03 -10.71 -20.68
CA SER A 90 -4.14 -9.63 -20.22
C SER A 90 -4.78 -8.25 -20.18
N LYS A 91 -5.95 -8.08 -20.85
CA LYS A 91 -6.70 -6.82 -20.93
C LYS A 91 -7.08 -6.27 -19.55
N LYS A 92 -7.17 -7.12 -18.52
CA LYS A 92 -7.33 -6.69 -17.11
C LYS A 92 -6.31 -5.64 -16.70
N GLU A 93 -5.07 -5.75 -17.15
CA GLU A 93 -4.02 -4.82 -16.75
C GLU A 93 -3.99 -3.52 -17.56
N ASP A 94 -4.67 -3.43 -18.70
CA ASP A 94 -4.52 -2.31 -19.66
C ASP A 94 -4.82 -0.94 -19.04
N TRP A 95 -5.84 -0.88 -18.18
CA TRP A 95 -6.34 0.35 -17.55
C TRP A 95 -5.74 0.61 -16.16
N VAL A 96 -5.00 -0.35 -15.63
CA VAL A 96 -4.37 -0.28 -14.32
C VAL A 96 -3.14 0.63 -14.36
N SER A 97 -3.03 1.51 -13.37
CA SER A 97 -1.83 2.31 -13.16
C SER A 97 -0.72 1.50 -12.48
N THR A 98 -1.08 0.67 -11.49
CA THR A 98 -0.14 -0.13 -10.69
C THR A 98 -0.63 -1.57 -10.52
N SER A 99 0.17 -2.56 -10.91
CA SER A 99 -0.12 -3.99 -10.72
C SER A 99 0.92 -4.60 -9.77
N MET A 100 0.48 -5.47 -8.86
CA MET A 100 1.28 -6.09 -7.81
C MET A 100 0.96 -7.58 -7.70
N ASP A 101 2.00 -8.41 -7.78
CA ASP A 101 1.91 -9.85 -7.54
C ASP A 101 2.18 -10.13 -6.06
N LEU A 102 1.36 -11.01 -5.44
CA LEU A 102 1.64 -11.60 -4.14
C LEU A 102 2.24 -13.00 -4.38
N ILE A 103 3.53 -13.15 -4.07
CA ILE A 103 4.31 -14.37 -4.34
C ILE A 103 4.57 -15.09 -3.02
N PRO A 104 3.99 -16.28 -2.78
CA PRO A 104 4.23 -17.02 -1.54
C PRO A 104 5.71 -17.24 -1.27
N TYR A 105 6.14 -16.98 -0.04
CA TYR A 105 7.50 -17.25 0.40
C TYR A 105 7.60 -18.70 0.89
N GLY A 106 8.10 -19.58 0.03
CA GLY A 106 8.18 -21.02 0.31
C GLY A 106 6.84 -21.76 0.11
N LYS A 107 6.88 -23.10 0.23
CA LYS A 107 5.78 -23.99 -0.22
C LYS A 107 4.59 -24.13 0.75
N LYS A 108 4.70 -23.66 2.01
CA LYS A 108 3.71 -23.92 3.07
C LYS A 108 3.21 -22.68 3.80
N ALA A 109 3.66 -21.50 3.42
CA ALA A 109 3.45 -20.32 4.24
C ALA A 109 2.17 -19.59 3.79
N GLN A 110 1.12 -19.68 4.62
CA GLN A 110 -0.23 -19.19 4.29
C GLN A 110 -0.38 -17.67 4.46
N ALA A 111 0.59 -17.00 5.07
CA ALA A 111 0.61 -15.55 5.31
C ALA A 111 2.05 -15.00 5.31
N ASP A 112 2.87 -15.48 4.38
CA ASP A 112 4.28 -15.11 4.21
C ASP A 112 4.53 -15.03 2.71
N PHE A 113 4.76 -13.83 2.19
CA PHE A 113 4.82 -13.58 0.76
C PHE A 113 5.58 -12.31 0.41
N THR A 114 6.08 -12.28 -0.82
CA THR A 114 6.69 -11.12 -1.44
C THR A 114 5.66 -10.37 -2.27
N ILE A 115 5.54 -9.06 -2.05
CA ILE A 115 4.81 -8.14 -2.91
C ILE A 115 5.78 -7.64 -3.99
N LYS A 116 5.48 -7.98 -5.24
CA LYS A 116 6.28 -7.59 -6.40
C LYS A 116 5.48 -6.64 -7.29
N VAL A 117 5.97 -5.43 -7.48
CA VAL A 117 5.35 -4.47 -8.42
C VAL A 117 5.67 -4.90 -9.86
N THR A 118 4.66 -5.30 -10.61
CA THR A 118 4.80 -5.77 -12.00
C THR A 118 4.51 -4.68 -13.04
N LYS A 119 3.76 -3.64 -12.66
CA LYS A 119 3.43 -2.48 -13.51
C LYS A 119 3.33 -1.23 -12.66
N CYS A 120 3.83 -0.09 -13.16
CA CYS A 120 3.65 1.22 -12.55
C CYS A 120 3.65 2.33 -13.62
N ARG A 121 2.61 3.16 -13.67
CA ARG A 121 2.46 4.31 -14.58
C ARG A 121 2.42 5.60 -13.78
N GLY A 122 3.17 6.62 -14.21
CA GLY A 122 3.09 7.98 -13.67
C GLY A 122 4.00 8.30 -12.49
N GLN A 123 4.79 7.36 -11.96
CA GLN A 123 5.90 7.60 -11.01
C GLN A 123 6.79 6.34 -10.89
N ARG A 124 7.98 6.49 -10.29
CA ARG A 124 8.99 5.41 -10.21
C ARG A 124 8.64 4.38 -9.11
N PRO A 125 8.45 3.09 -9.43
CA PRO A 125 8.76 2.02 -8.48
C PRO A 125 10.29 1.85 -8.46
N SER A 126 10.93 2.11 -7.33
CA SER A 126 12.33 1.73 -7.15
C SER A 126 12.55 1.36 -5.71
N GLN A 127 12.22 0.12 -5.36
CA GLN A 127 12.86 -0.73 -4.36
C GLN A 127 12.45 -2.19 -4.60
N GLU A 128 13.29 -3.10 -4.09
CA GLU A 128 13.18 -4.54 -4.22
C GLU A 128 11.85 -5.09 -3.72
N ASP A 129 11.53 -6.28 -4.21
CA ASP A 129 10.50 -7.19 -3.72
C ASP A 129 10.23 -7.02 -2.20
N ILE A 130 9.05 -6.51 -1.83
CA ILE A 130 8.71 -6.24 -0.42
C ILE A 130 8.28 -7.56 0.21
N HIS A 131 9.04 -8.05 1.17
CA HIS A 131 8.66 -9.28 1.87
C HIS A 131 7.72 -8.94 3.05
N VAL A 132 6.62 -9.66 3.17
CA VAL A 132 5.62 -9.44 4.21
C VAL A 132 5.20 -10.78 4.83
N ARG A 133 5.16 -10.82 6.17
CA ARG A 133 4.78 -12.01 6.92
C ARG A 133 3.86 -11.66 8.09
N LEU A 134 2.84 -12.47 8.35
CA LEU A 134 2.05 -12.37 9.57
C LEU A 134 2.83 -12.99 10.72
N LYS A 135 3.08 -12.23 11.80
CA LYS A 135 3.82 -12.73 12.96
C LYS A 135 3.05 -13.89 13.61
N PRO A 136 3.66 -15.08 13.74
CA PRO A 136 3.01 -16.18 14.43
C PRO A 136 2.89 -15.85 15.92
N ASN A 137 1.78 -16.28 16.53
CA ASN A 137 1.59 -16.30 17.99
C ASN A 137 1.58 -14.93 18.69
N VAL A 138 1.22 -13.84 17.99
CA VAL A 138 0.94 -12.52 18.59
C VAL A 138 -0.56 -12.25 18.55
N PHE A 139 -1.11 -11.72 19.65
CA PHE A 139 -2.50 -11.24 19.71
C PHE A 139 -2.54 -9.78 20.19
N PRO A 140 -3.07 -8.83 19.39
CA PRO A 140 -3.66 -9.03 18.07
C PRO A 140 -2.61 -9.48 17.02
N MET A 141 -3.06 -10.10 15.94
CA MET A 141 -2.15 -10.51 14.86
C MET A 141 -1.51 -9.28 14.22
N GLU A 142 -0.20 -9.33 14.01
CA GLU A 142 0.58 -8.21 13.45
C GLU A 142 1.29 -8.64 12.17
N TRP A 143 1.36 -7.75 11.18
CA TRP A 143 2.17 -7.94 9.98
C TRP A 143 3.60 -7.42 10.22
N GLU A 144 4.58 -8.19 9.81
CA GLU A 144 6.00 -7.85 9.73
C GLU A 144 6.36 -7.58 8.27
N ILE A 145 7.08 -6.49 8.02
CA ILE A 145 7.55 -6.09 6.68
C ILE A 145 9.08 -6.18 6.68
N MET A 146 9.63 -7.06 5.86
CA MET A 146 11.06 -7.29 5.69
C MET A 146 11.52 -6.74 4.32
N GLY A 147 12.75 -6.23 4.23
CA GLY A 147 13.27 -5.59 3.01
C GLY A 147 13.14 -4.06 2.98
N LYS A 148 12.92 -3.41 4.14
CA LYS A 148 13.16 -1.96 4.27
C LYS A 148 14.66 -1.68 4.17
N GLU A 149 15.19 -1.49 2.97
CA GLU A 149 16.14 -0.39 2.83
C GLU A 149 15.26 0.85 2.80
N THR A 150 14.91 1.46 3.93
CA THR A 150 14.18 2.72 3.85
C THR A 150 15.06 3.69 3.08
N VAL A 151 14.73 4.00 1.80
CA VAL A 151 15.09 5.31 1.25
C VAL A 151 14.15 6.28 1.95
N GLU A 152 14.40 6.48 3.25
CA GLU A 152 13.94 7.65 3.95
C GLU A 152 14.49 8.82 3.13
N THR A 153 13.60 9.65 2.59
CA THR A 153 14.07 10.96 2.16
C THR A 153 14.75 11.61 3.37
N GLU A 154 15.74 12.48 3.16
CA GLU A 154 16.41 13.13 4.30
C GLU A 154 15.40 13.80 5.25
N LEU A 155 14.26 14.24 4.73
CA LEU A 155 13.12 14.75 5.49
C LEU A 155 12.41 13.68 6.34
N ASP A 156 12.24 12.45 5.84
CA ASP A 156 11.61 11.36 6.60
C ASP A 156 12.50 10.90 7.76
N LEU A 157 13.82 10.82 7.53
CA LEU A 157 14.79 10.54 8.59
C LEU A 157 14.75 11.65 9.66
N GLN A 158 14.70 12.91 9.25
CA GLN A 158 14.60 14.03 10.18
C GLN A 158 13.32 14.00 11.02
N VAL A 159 12.17 13.68 10.42
CA VAL A 159 10.90 13.49 11.15
C VAL A 159 11.02 12.33 12.14
N CYS A 160 11.58 11.20 11.72
CA CYS A 160 11.81 10.03 12.56
C CYS A 160 12.68 10.37 13.78
N LEU A 161 13.81 11.05 13.57
CA LEU A 161 14.71 11.49 14.65
C LEU A 161 14.01 12.45 15.62
N LEU A 162 13.22 13.41 15.11
CA LEU A 162 12.43 14.32 15.96
C LEU A 162 11.39 13.57 16.80
N GLN A 163 10.73 12.55 16.25
CA GLN A 163 9.76 11.73 16.99
C GLN A 163 10.43 10.90 18.09
N LEU A 164 11.54 10.21 17.77
CA LEU A 164 12.29 9.41 18.74
C LEU A 164 12.79 10.26 19.93
N LEU A 165 13.23 11.50 19.67
CA LEU A 165 13.66 12.44 20.70
C LEU A 165 12.48 13.09 21.46
N ALA A 166 11.31 13.20 20.82
CA ALA A 166 10.10 13.73 21.46
C ALA A 166 9.51 12.76 22.50
N GLU A 167 9.70 11.45 22.33
CA GLU A 167 9.30 10.41 23.29
C GLU A 167 10.03 10.50 24.64
N GLY A 168 10.98 11.44 24.80
CA GLY A 168 11.65 11.71 26.08
C GLY A 168 12.66 10.65 26.49
N LYS A 169 13.09 9.79 25.55
CA LYS A 169 14.18 8.84 25.77
C LYS A 169 15.50 9.57 25.47
N ASP A 170 16.40 9.61 26.45
CA ASP A 170 17.78 10.07 26.24
C ASP A 170 18.57 9.02 25.43
N LEU A 171 18.26 8.93 24.14
CA LEU A 171 18.88 7.99 23.22
C LEU A 171 20.24 8.53 22.76
N THR A 172 21.24 7.66 22.84
CA THR A 172 22.55 7.91 22.21
C THR A 172 22.44 7.91 20.69
N GLN A 173 23.38 8.53 19.98
CA GLN A 173 23.39 8.51 18.50
C GLN A 173 23.46 7.09 17.92
N ASN A 174 24.12 6.15 18.61
CA ASN A 174 24.14 4.74 18.20
C ASN A 174 22.77 4.08 18.35
N GLN A 175 22.04 4.38 19.42
CA GLN A 175 20.68 3.88 19.58
C GLN A 175 19.75 4.51 18.54
N LEU A 176 19.86 5.81 18.29
CA LEU A 176 19.10 6.47 17.22
C LEU A 176 19.38 5.84 15.86
N ALA A 177 20.64 5.54 15.54
CA ALA A 177 21.04 4.86 14.32
C ALA A 177 20.40 3.46 14.18
N GLY A 178 20.35 2.70 15.28
CA GLY A 178 19.64 1.42 15.32
C GLY A 178 18.13 1.54 15.09
N HIS A 179 17.48 2.55 15.68
CA HIS A 179 16.04 2.76 15.53
C HIS A 179 15.65 3.32 14.14
N SER A 180 16.53 4.11 13.51
CA SER A 180 16.33 4.70 12.18
C SER A 180 16.99 3.90 11.05
N ASN A 181 17.51 2.70 11.36
CA ASN A 181 18.17 1.80 10.38
C ASN A 181 19.20 2.52 9.49
N THR A 182 20.00 3.42 10.08
CA THR A 182 20.99 4.23 9.37
C THR A 182 22.33 4.23 10.10
N SER A 183 23.35 4.88 9.55
CA SER A 183 24.65 4.97 10.20
C SER A 183 24.70 6.07 11.25
N GLN A 184 25.53 5.90 12.29
CA GLN A 184 25.78 6.94 13.30
C GLN A 184 26.27 8.26 12.65
N SER A 185 27.05 8.18 11.57
CA SER A 185 27.52 9.36 10.82
C SER A 185 26.35 10.11 10.16
N THR A 186 25.36 9.40 9.63
CA THR A 186 24.16 9.97 9.02
C THR A 186 23.26 10.63 10.06
N VAL A 187 23.08 9.99 11.23
CA VAL A 187 22.39 10.59 12.39
C VAL A 187 23.08 11.88 12.82
N SER A 188 24.40 11.86 13.01
CA SER A 188 25.17 13.03 13.45
C SER A 188 25.03 14.22 12.49
N ARG A 189 25.07 13.96 11.17
CA ARG A 189 24.84 15.01 10.16
C ARG A 189 23.44 15.60 10.27
N ASN A 190 22.41 14.77 10.35
CA ASN A 190 21.01 15.23 10.42
C ASN A 190 20.69 15.95 11.73
N LEU A 191 21.25 15.53 12.87
CA LEU A 191 21.10 16.25 14.13
C LEU A 191 21.69 17.66 14.05
N LYS A 192 22.86 17.83 13.40
CA LYS A 192 23.44 19.16 13.15
C LYS A 192 22.54 20.03 12.28
N THR A 193 21.98 19.46 11.21
CA THR A 193 21.01 20.16 10.35
C THR A 193 19.79 20.60 11.15
N LEU A 194 19.17 19.70 11.92
CA LEU A 194 18.00 19.99 12.75
C LEU A 194 18.27 21.04 13.84
N ILE A 195 19.48 21.08 14.40
CA ILE A 195 19.92 22.15 15.31
C ILE A 195 20.08 23.47 14.55
N GLY A 196 20.75 23.45 13.39
CA GLY A 196 20.95 24.64 12.55
C GLY A 196 19.63 25.26 12.08
N ASP A 197 18.65 24.42 11.76
CA ASP A 197 17.30 24.81 11.36
C ASP A 197 16.41 25.17 12.55
N GLY A 198 16.90 25.00 13.78
CA GLY A 198 16.22 25.39 15.01
C GLY A 198 15.07 24.47 15.46
N TYR A 199 14.98 23.24 14.94
CA TYR A 199 14.03 22.23 15.40
C TYR A 199 14.48 21.55 16.71
N LEU A 200 15.80 21.46 16.92
CA LEU A 200 16.43 20.95 18.14
C LEU A 200 17.33 22.00 18.81
N ASN A 201 17.52 21.89 20.12
CA ASN A 201 18.56 22.63 20.84
C ASN A 201 19.88 21.85 20.86
N LYS A 202 20.95 22.45 21.41
CA LYS A 202 22.29 21.81 21.51
C LYS A 202 22.32 20.51 22.34
N ASN A 203 21.30 20.27 23.16
CA ASN A 203 21.15 19.06 23.97
C ASN A 203 20.22 18.04 23.30
N HIS A 204 19.94 18.17 21.99
CA HIS A 204 19.01 17.33 21.22
C HIS A 204 17.57 17.33 21.73
N GLN A 205 17.16 18.34 22.49
CA GLN A 205 15.77 18.48 22.93
C GLN A 205 14.98 19.32 21.93
N LEU A 206 13.71 18.99 21.73
CA LEU A 206 12.85 19.71 20.79
C LEU A 206 12.60 21.15 21.25
N THR A 207 12.79 22.08 20.30
CA THR A 207 12.37 23.48 20.47
C THR A 207 10.85 23.61 20.27
N LEU A 208 10.31 24.82 20.49
CA LEU A 208 8.91 25.11 20.16
C LEU A 208 8.63 24.85 18.67
N LYS A 209 9.54 25.28 17.78
CA LYS A 209 9.45 25.05 16.34
C LYS A 209 9.42 23.56 15.99
N GLY A 210 10.28 22.76 16.63
CA GLY A 210 10.29 21.29 16.48
C GLY A 210 8.96 20.64 16.88
N LYS A 211 8.40 21.06 18.03
CA LYS A 211 7.11 20.55 18.52
C LYS A 211 5.95 20.93 17.60
N GLU A 212 5.92 22.17 17.10
CA GLU A 212 4.89 22.62 16.15
C GLU A 212 4.98 21.90 14.80
N PHE A 213 6.20 21.66 14.31
CA PHE A 213 6.44 20.92 13.07
C PHE A 213 5.87 19.49 13.17
N LEU A 214 6.13 18.77 14.27
CA LEU A 214 5.56 17.45 14.49
C LEU A 214 4.03 17.48 14.57
N LYS A 215 3.43 18.48 15.24
CA LYS A 215 1.96 18.61 15.32
C LYS A 215 1.27 18.83 13.97
N LYS A 216 1.93 19.43 12.98
CA LYS A 216 1.38 19.66 11.63
C LYS A 216 1.46 18.45 10.71
N LYS A 217 2.28 17.45 11.08
CA LYS A 217 2.50 16.21 10.32
C LYS A 217 1.60 15.06 10.79
N HIS A 218 0.92 15.22 11.92
CA HIS A 218 -0.16 14.36 12.42
C HIS A 218 -1.52 14.96 12.07
#